data_AF-A0A9J7EFS7-F1
#
_entry.id   AF-A0A9J7EFS7-F1
#
_cell.length_a   1.000
_cell.length_b   1.000
_cell.length_c   1.000
_cell.angle_alpha   90.00
_cell.angle_beta   90.00
_cell.angle_gamma   90.00
#
_symmetry.space_group_name_H-M   'P 1'
#
loop_
_entity.id
_entity.type
_entity.pdbx_description
1 polymer ?
#
loop_
_entity_poly.entity_id
_entity_poly.type
_entity_poly.pdbx_seq_one_letter_code
_entity_poly.pdbx_strand_id
1 'polypeptide(L)'
;MAEEDNIRMRVYFYHHYLKSQLTFLTDPDEILTVSNTCLNKAYFYEFGKEYFKNGLITSEASIWRNHRKLLDVAFTQKVLDTFVDEMNAQTRVLVTNLNAQVGKGPFDVRHYLINYTLKTVSRTSLGLEAKDQTMIDETYADALEDLIKVYCERAQKIWLHLSCIYDRSSLRKKQDYLLKIMNKIIDTVIVRRRSDLKLNNYESTQCDKAKPGKFKPALDQILQLVDEHHVFSDEEIREHLDTFVAAAYDTTSGTLIYVLLAIGSHPEIQEKILKE
;
A
#
# COMPACT_ATOMS: atom_id res chain seq x y z
N MET A 1 2.05 2.99 -47.21
CA MET A 1 2.00 1.67 -46.58
C MET A 1 3.41 1.32 -46.17
N ALA A 2 3.83 1.81 -45.00
CA ALA A 2 5.07 1.39 -44.37
C ALA A 2 4.63 0.46 -43.24
N GLU A 3 5.06 -0.80 -43.31
CA GLU A 3 4.98 -1.72 -42.20
C GLU A 3 5.80 -1.12 -41.06
N GLU A 4 5.13 -0.71 -39.98
CA GLU A 4 5.78 -0.48 -38.70
C GLU A 4 6.29 -1.85 -38.22
N ASP A 5 7.56 -2.12 -38.49
CA ASP A 5 8.33 -3.18 -37.86
C ASP A 5 8.27 -2.96 -36.35
N ASN A 6 7.32 -3.64 -35.73
CA ASN A 6 7.10 -3.69 -34.30
C ASN A 6 8.37 -4.31 -33.69
N ILE A 7 9.25 -3.47 -33.15
CA ILE A 7 10.52 -3.88 -32.54
C ILE A 7 10.17 -4.72 -31.30
N ARG A 8 10.01 -6.04 -31.50
CA ARG A 8 9.84 -7.04 -30.44
C ARG A 8 11.20 -7.27 -29.79
N MET A 9 11.58 -6.39 -28.87
CA MET A 9 12.81 -6.54 -28.10
C MET A 9 12.61 -7.58 -27.00
N ARG A 10 12.77 -8.87 -27.34
CA ARG A 10 12.79 -9.95 -26.35
C ARG A 10 14.22 -10.12 -25.84
N VAL A 11 14.50 -9.59 -24.65
CA VAL A 11 15.77 -9.85 -23.96
C VAL A 11 15.58 -11.02 -23.01
N TYR A 12 16.37 -12.07 -23.20
CA TYR A 12 16.39 -13.24 -22.34
C TYR A 12 17.62 -13.19 -21.43
N PHE A 13 17.40 -13.18 -20.12
CA PHE A 13 18.47 -13.41 -19.16
C PHE A 13 18.30 -14.81 -18.57
N TYR A 14 19.31 -15.67 -18.81
CA TYR A 14 19.35 -17.01 -18.24
C TYR A 14 20.24 -17.01 -17.01
N HIS A 15 19.66 -17.27 -15.83
CA HIS A 15 20.44 -17.36 -14.60
C HIS A 15 20.77 -18.81 -14.27
N HIS A 16 21.98 -19.24 -14.65
CA HIS A 16 22.40 -20.65 -14.59
C HIS A 16 22.25 -21.27 -13.18
N TYR A 17 22.45 -20.49 -12.11
CA TYR A 17 22.36 -20.95 -10.72
C TYR A 17 20.94 -21.04 -10.16
N LEU A 18 19.98 -20.28 -10.69
CA LEU A 18 18.59 -20.26 -10.19
C LEU A 18 17.62 -21.07 -11.06
N LYS A 19 18.09 -21.63 -12.20
CA LYS A 19 17.24 -22.26 -13.23
C LYS A 19 16.02 -21.41 -13.60
N SER A 20 16.13 -20.09 -13.49
CA SER A 20 15.05 -19.15 -13.79
C SER A 20 15.41 -18.33 -15.03
N GLN A 21 14.46 -18.28 -15.95
CA GLN A 21 14.52 -17.44 -17.15
C GLN A 21 13.71 -16.18 -16.88
N LEU A 22 14.34 -15.01 -17.01
CA LEU A 22 13.63 -13.74 -17.00
C LEU A 22 13.35 -13.31 -18.44
N THR A 23 12.07 -13.07 -18.74
CA THR A 23 11.61 -12.58 -20.04
C THR A 23 11.02 -11.19 -19.85
N PHE A 24 11.56 -10.21 -20.57
CA PHE A 24 11.01 -8.86 -20.61
C PHE A 24 9.96 -8.79 -21.72
N LEU A 25 8.75 -8.36 -21.35
CA LEU A 25 7.63 -8.18 -22.26
C LEU A 25 7.42 -6.69 -22.50
N THR A 26 7.35 -6.29 -23.76
CA THR A 26 7.07 -4.91 -24.18
C THR A 26 5.83 -4.80 -25.07
N ASP A 27 5.32 -5.94 -25.55
CA ASP A 27 4.13 -6.01 -26.39
C ASP A 27 2.85 -5.99 -25.52
N PRO A 28 1.90 -5.06 -25.76
CA PRO A 28 0.70 -4.93 -24.94
C PRO A 28 -0.18 -6.18 -24.87
N ASP A 29 -0.29 -6.94 -25.96
CA ASP A 29 -1.13 -8.14 -26.03
C ASP A 29 -0.48 -9.29 -25.24
N GLU A 30 0.84 -9.42 -25.33
CA GLU A 30 1.62 -10.35 -24.50
C GLU A 30 1.50 -9.99 -23.01
N ILE A 31 1.64 -8.71 -22.66
CA ILE A 31 1.50 -8.23 -21.27
C ILE A 31 0.09 -8.52 -20.74
N LEU A 32 -0.96 -8.24 -21.53
CA LEU A 32 -2.35 -8.51 -21.15
C LEU A 32 -2.59 -10.00 -20.92
N THR A 33 -2.08 -10.84 -21.83
CA THR A 33 -2.20 -12.30 -21.73
C THR A 33 -1.54 -12.79 -20.45
N VAL A 34 -0.27 -12.44 -20.23
CA VAL A 34 0.50 -12.88 -19.05
C VAL A 34 -0.10 -12.35 -17.75
N SER A 35 -0.56 -11.10 -17.71
CA SER A 35 -1.17 -10.50 -16.51
C SER A 35 -2.45 -11.21 -16.08
N ASN A 36 -3.22 -11.76 -17.03
CA ASN A 36 -4.46 -12.47 -16.74
C ASN A 36 -4.26 -13.96 -16.44
N THR A 37 -3.21 -14.59 -16.98
CA THR A 37 -2.97 -16.04 -16.80
C THR A 37 -1.96 -16.36 -15.71
N CYS A 38 -0.94 -15.54 -15.53
CA CYS A 38 0.19 -15.79 -14.63
C CYS A 38 0.04 -15.02 -13.31
N LEU A 39 -0.83 -15.52 -12.43
CA LEU A 39 -1.13 -14.85 -11.16
C LEU A 39 -0.08 -15.06 -10.07
N ASN A 40 0.74 -16.12 -10.17
CA ASN A 40 1.82 -16.35 -9.23
C ASN A 40 2.90 -15.28 -9.38
N LYS A 41 3.34 -14.74 -8.25
CA LYS A 41 4.40 -13.74 -8.21
C LYS A 41 5.74 -14.36 -8.52
N ALA A 42 6.65 -13.54 -9.04
CA ALA A 42 8.01 -13.95 -9.26
C ALA A 42 8.72 -14.26 -7.94
N TYR A 43 9.72 -15.15 -7.95
CA TYR A 43 10.37 -15.67 -6.75
C TYR A 43 10.95 -14.59 -5.82
N PHE A 44 11.31 -13.42 -6.33
CA PHE A 44 11.84 -12.32 -5.51
C PHE A 44 10.80 -11.72 -4.55
N TYR A 45 9.49 -11.94 -4.79
CA TYR A 45 8.45 -11.59 -3.80
C TYR A 45 8.57 -12.40 -2.51
N GLU A 46 9.22 -13.58 -2.53
CA GLU A 46 9.51 -14.35 -1.31
C GLU A 46 10.43 -13.57 -0.35
N PHE A 47 11.21 -12.60 -0.85
CA PHE A 47 12.03 -11.75 0.02
C PHE A 47 11.19 -10.83 0.91
N GLY A 48 10.02 -10.41 0.43
CA GLY A 48 9.07 -9.58 1.18
C GLY A 48 8.12 -10.36 2.08
N LYS A 49 8.11 -11.69 1.99
CA LYS A 49 7.18 -12.57 2.70
C LYS A 49 7.34 -12.53 4.22
N GLU A 50 8.50 -12.13 4.73
CA GLU A 50 8.67 -11.95 6.18
C GLU A 50 7.82 -10.81 6.74
N TYR A 51 7.62 -9.74 5.96
CA TYR A 51 6.77 -8.61 6.33
C TYR A 51 5.31 -8.87 5.94
N PHE A 52 5.06 -9.12 4.66
CA PHE A 52 3.69 -9.22 4.11
C PHE A 52 3.05 -10.60 4.28
N LYS A 53 3.81 -11.63 4.65
CA LYS A 53 3.34 -13.00 4.89
C LYS A 53 2.48 -13.53 3.72
N ASN A 54 1.24 -13.98 3.97
CA ASN A 54 0.29 -14.39 2.93
C ASN A 54 -0.73 -13.27 2.61
N GLY A 55 -0.36 -12.01 2.83
CA GLY A 55 -1.11 -10.84 2.39
C GLY A 55 -1.21 -10.74 0.85
N LEU A 56 -2.00 -9.80 0.36
CA LEU A 56 -2.34 -9.71 -1.07
C LEU A 56 -1.14 -9.52 -2.02
N ILE A 57 0.00 -9.00 -1.53
CA ILE A 57 1.17 -8.74 -2.37
C ILE A 57 2.01 -10.02 -2.58
N THR A 58 2.06 -10.91 -1.60
CA THR A 58 3.00 -12.06 -1.53
C THR A 58 2.33 -13.43 -1.51
N SER A 59 1.00 -13.49 -1.40
CA SER A 59 0.23 -14.75 -1.43
C SER A 59 0.33 -15.49 -2.76
N GLU A 60 0.26 -16.82 -2.67
CA GLU A 60 0.09 -17.69 -3.83
C GLU A 60 -1.28 -17.48 -4.48
N ALA A 61 -1.39 -17.76 -5.78
CA ALA A 61 -2.61 -17.50 -6.54
C ALA A 61 -3.89 -18.16 -5.97
N SER A 62 -3.76 -19.34 -5.33
CA SER A 62 -4.87 -20.06 -4.71
C SER A 62 -5.46 -19.31 -3.51
N ILE A 63 -4.60 -18.80 -2.64
CA ILE A 63 -4.97 -17.99 -1.46
C ILE A 63 -5.43 -16.61 -1.92
N TRP A 64 -4.65 -15.98 -2.80
CA TRP A 64 -4.90 -14.63 -3.31
C TRP A 64 -6.29 -14.49 -3.92
N ARG A 65 -6.74 -15.44 -4.76
CA ARG A 65 -8.06 -15.37 -5.41
C ARG A 65 -9.20 -15.29 -4.40
N ASN A 66 -9.14 -16.13 -3.37
CA ASN A 66 -10.16 -16.18 -2.33
C ASN A 66 -10.12 -14.91 -1.48
N HIS A 67 -8.92 -14.52 -1.04
CA HIS A 67 -8.74 -13.35 -0.17
C HIS A 67 -9.15 -12.07 -0.90
N ARG A 68 -8.72 -11.89 -2.16
CA ARG A 68 -9.07 -10.73 -2.99
C ARG A 68 -10.57 -10.58 -3.15
N LYS A 69 -11.27 -11.67 -3.47
CA LYS A 69 -12.74 -11.65 -3.63
C LYS A 69 -13.44 -11.22 -2.34
N LEU A 70 -12.97 -11.67 -1.18
CA LEU A 70 -13.53 -11.27 0.11
C LEU A 70 -13.23 -9.79 0.43
N LEU A 71 -12.02 -9.34 0.15
CA LEU A 71 -11.58 -7.97 0.45
C LEU A 71 -12.17 -6.92 -0.50
N ASP A 72 -12.59 -7.30 -1.72
CA ASP A 72 -13.19 -6.37 -2.69
C ASP A 72 -14.44 -5.65 -2.14
N VAL A 73 -15.17 -6.24 -1.18
CA VAL A 73 -16.34 -5.58 -0.58
C VAL A 73 -15.97 -4.30 0.18
N ALA A 74 -14.75 -4.24 0.72
CA ALA A 74 -14.24 -3.10 1.47
C ALA A 74 -13.86 -1.92 0.56
N PHE A 75 -13.83 -2.13 -0.76
CA PHE A 75 -13.43 -1.13 -1.75
C PHE A 75 -14.49 -0.96 -2.86
N THR A 76 -15.75 -1.29 -2.57
CA THR A 76 -16.87 -0.98 -3.48
C THR A 76 -17.07 0.53 -3.61
N GLN A 77 -17.63 0.98 -4.75
CA GLN A 77 -17.90 2.41 -4.98
C GLN A 77 -18.64 3.06 -3.82
N LYS A 78 -19.67 2.38 -3.27
CA LYS A 78 -20.45 2.87 -2.13
C LYS A 78 -19.60 3.10 -0.88
N VAL A 79 -18.56 2.29 -0.65
CA VAL A 79 -17.62 2.50 0.47
C VAL A 79 -16.67 3.65 0.15
N LEU A 80 -16.13 3.69 -1.06
CA LEU A 80 -15.23 4.75 -1.52
C LEU A 80 -15.90 6.14 -1.46
N ASP A 81 -17.19 6.24 -1.81
CA ASP A 81 -17.97 7.48 -1.71
C ASP A 81 -17.97 8.02 -0.27
N THR A 82 -17.93 7.15 0.73
CA THR A 82 -17.84 7.58 2.15
C THR A 82 -16.46 8.10 2.55
N PHE A 83 -15.41 7.82 1.76
CA PHE A 83 -14.06 8.30 2.04
C PHE A 83 -13.82 9.74 1.57
N VAL A 84 -14.65 10.24 0.65
CA VAL A 84 -14.47 11.56 0.03
C VAL A 84 -14.42 12.68 1.07
N ASP A 85 -15.33 12.67 2.05
CA ASP A 85 -15.36 13.70 3.10
C ASP A 85 -14.09 13.72 3.94
N GLU A 86 -13.55 12.53 4.23
CA GLU A 86 -12.30 12.39 4.97
C GLU A 86 -11.10 12.82 4.14
N MET A 87 -11.01 12.39 2.89
CA MET A 87 -9.95 12.81 1.96
C MET A 87 -9.95 14.34 1.84
N ASN A 88 -11.12 14.96 1.76
CA ASN A 88 -11.26 16.42 1.76
C ASN A 88 -10.80 17.06 3.07
N ALA A 89 -11.11 16.45 4.22
CA ALA A 89 -10.65 16.94 5.52
C ALA A 89 -9.11 16.93 5.62
N GLN A 90 -8.48 15.82 5.23
CA GLN A 90 -7.02 15.70 5.23
C GLN A 90 -6.38 16.63 4.18
N THR A 91 -7.05 16.83 3.04
CA THR A 91 -6.57 17.74 1.99
C THR A 91 -6.57 19.19 2.47
N ARG A 92 -7.59 19.62 3.22
CA ARG A 92 -7.59 20.96 3.82
C ARG A 92 -6.40 21.18 4.74
N VAL A 93 -6.06 20.18 5.57
CA VAL A 93 -4.86 20.24 6.43
C VAL A 93 -3.58 20.33 5.61
N LEU A 94 -3.47 19.51 4.55
CA LEU A 94 -2.35 19.58 3.61
C LEU A 94 -2.20 20.98 3.01
N VAL A 95 -3.28 21.55 2.47
CA VAL A 95 -3.28 22.88 1.86
C VAL A 95 -2.89 23.96 2.88
N THR A 96 -3.41 23.90 4.12
CA THR A 96 -3.00 24.82 5.19
C THR A 96 -1.49 24.76 5.45
N ASN A 97 -0.92 23.56 5.49
CA ASN A 97 0.50 23.36 5.72
C ASN A 97 1.35 23.86 4.53
N LEU A 98 0.90 23.63 3.29
CA LEU A 98 1.57 24.12 2.09
C LEU A 98 1.47 25.64 1.93
N ASN A 99 0.35 26.25 2.34
CA ASN A 99 0.16 27.69 2.29
C ASN A 99 1.21 28.43 3.13
N ALA A 100 1.70 27.82 4.22
CA ALA A 100 2.78 28.36 5.02
C ALA A 100 4.13 28.45 4.27
N GLN A 101 4.28 27.80 3.12
CA GLN A 101 5.49 27.84 2.27
C GLN A 101 5.40 28.86 1.13
N VAL A 102 4.24 29.49 0.92
CA VAL A 102 4.06 30.48 -0.14
C VAL A 102 5.00 31.66 0.07
N GLY A 103 5.74 32.03 -1.00
CA GLY A 103 6.70 33.13 -0.99
C GLY A 103 8.07 32.81 -0.36
N LYS A 104 8.30 31.59 0.12
CA LYS A 104 9.59 31.19 0.74
C LYS A 104 10.60 30.56 -0.23
N GLY A 105 10.26 30.48 -1.51
CA GLY A 105 11.07 29.83 -2.54
C GLY A 105 10.78 28.32 -2.69
N PRO A 106 11.61 27.59 -3.45
CA PRO A 106 11.44 26.15 -3.65
C PRO A 106 11.62 25.37 -2.35
N PHE A 107 10.80 24.33 -2.16
CA PHE A 107 10.87 23.43 -1.01
C PHE A 107 10.50 22.01 -1.42
N ASP A 108 10.88 21.03 -0.59
CA ASP A 108 10.49 19.63 -0.80
C ASP A 108 9.09 19.36 -0.24
N VAL A 109 8.18 18.90 -1.11
CA VAL A 109 6.78 18.59 -0.78
C VAL A 109 6.60 17.18 -0.19
N ARG A 110 7.62 16.30 -0.30
CA ARG A 110 7.53 14.87 0.04
C ARG A 110 6.96 14.62 1.44
N HIS A 111 7.54 15.24 2.47
CA HIS A 111 7.10 15.14 3.86
C HIS A 111 5.59 15.47 4.02
N TYR A 112 5.10 16.49 3.33
CA TYR A 112 3.69 16.89 3.41
C TYR A 112 2.76 15.83 2.81
N LEU A 113 3.15 15.23 1.69
CA LEU A 113 2.34 14.20 1.01
C LEU A 113 2.38 12.84 1.71
N ILE A 114 3.53 12.46 2.29
CA ILE A 114 3.64 11.26 3.13
C ILE A 114 2.69 11.40 4.32
N ASN A 115 2.76 12.51 5.06
CA ASN A 115 1.88 12.75 6.20
C ASN A 115 0.40 12.76 5.81
N TYR A 116 0.05 13.42 4.69
CA TYR A 116 -1.32 13.43 4.18
C TYR A 116 -1.83 12.02 3.85
N THR A 117 -1.03 11.23 3.12
CA THR A 117 -1.44 9.88 2.70
C THR A 117 -1.51 8.90 3.86
N LEU A 118 -0.53 8.93 4.79
CA LEU A 118 -0.55 8.12 6.01
C LEU A 118 -1.77 8.40 6.89
N LYS A 119 -2.12 9.67 7.11
CA LYS A 119 -3.32 10.03 7.87
C LYS A 119 -4.60 9.57 7.16
N THR A 120 -4.66 9.78 5.85
CA THR A 120 -5.81 9.38 5.02
C THR A 120 -6.01 7.86 5.04
N VAL A 121 -4.95 7.05 4.84
CA VAL A 121 -5.06 5.59 4.88
C VAL A 121 -5.33 5.08 6.30
N SER A 122 -4.72 5.68 7.33
CA SER A 122 -4.97 5.34 8.73
C SER A 122 -6.45 5.52 9.09
N ARG A 123 -7.10 6.54 8.52
CA ARG A 123 -8.53 6.74 8.70
C ARG A 123 -9.37 5.80 7.85
N THR A 124 -9.20 5.83 6.53
CA THR A 124 -10.05 5.12 5.57
C THR A 124 -9.88 3.61 5.61
N SER A 125 -8.67 3.11 5.84
CA SER A 125 -8.39 1.68 5.89
C SER A 125 -8.52 1.12 7.31
N LEU A 126 -7.95 1.79 8.32
CA LEU A 126 -7.87 1.25 9.69
C LEU A 126 -8.93 1.78 10.65
N GLY A 127 -9.61 2.87 10.28
CA GLY A 127 -10.65 3.47 11.12
C GLY A 127 -10.13 4.28 12.30
N LEU A 128 -8.85 4.64 12.33
CA LEU A 128 -8.27 5.41 13.42
C LEU A 128 -8.88 6.81 13.51
N GLU A 129 -9.12 7.29 14.73
CA GLU A 129 -9.54 8.66 14.97
C GLU A 129 -8.39 9.65 14.77
N ALA A 130 -8.69 10.94 14.59
CA ALA A 130 -7.67 11.97 14.35
C ALA A 130 -6.53 11.99 15.39
N LYS A 131 -6.86 11.71 16.67
CA LYS A 131 -5.87 11.63 17.77
C LYS A 131 -4.91 10.44 17.65
N ASP A 132 -5.33 9.38 16.96
CA ASP A 132 -4.61 8.11 16.83
C ASP A 132 -3.94 7.98 15.45
N GLN A 133 -4.28 8.84 14.47
CA GLN A 133 -3.69 8.80 13.12
C GLN A 133 -2.18 9.08 13.10
N THR A 134 -1.63 9.73 14.12
CA THR A 134 -0.18 9.95 14.26
C THR A 134 0.57 8.71 14.74
N MET A 135 -0.12 7.60 15.02
CA MET A 135 0.54 6.33 15.35
C MET A 135 1.29 5.73 14.16
N ILE A 136 0.82 6.00 12.94
CA ILE A 136 1.52 5.66 11.70
C ILE A 136 2.05 6.97 11.13
N ASP A 137 3.32 7.23 11.41
CA ASP A 137 4.00 8.48 11.09
C ASP A 137 5.15 8.24 10.10
N GLU A 138 5.99 9.27 9.93
CA GLU A 138 7.16 9.20 9.06
C GLU A 138 8.16 8.13 9.47
N THR A 139 8.21 7.74 10.75
CA THR A 139 9.04 6.62 11.19
C THR A 139 8.62 5.33 10.49
N TYR A 140 7.31 5.12 10.30
CA TYR A 140 6.81 3.98 9.52
C TYR A 140 7.17 4.11 8.04
N ALA A 141 6.99 5.30 7.45
CA ALA A 141 7.29 5.52 6.03
C ALA A 141 8.79 5.33 5.72
N ASP A 142 9.67 5.90 6.54
CA ASP A 142 11.12 5.74 6.42
C ASP A 142 11.52 4.28 6.59
N ALA A 143 10.92 3.58 7.55
CA ALA A 143 11.21 2.16 7.78
C ALA A 143 10.77 1.28 6.60
N LEU A 144 9.60 1.53 6.01
CA LEU A 144 9.15 0.80 4.82
C LEU A 144 10.02 1.12 3.62
N GLU A 145 10.35 2.40 3.37
CA GLU A 145 11.20 2.79 2.25
C GLU A 145 12.56 2.11 2.33
N ASP A 146 13.17 2.11 3.52
CA ASP A 146 14.44 1.43 3.75
C ASP A 146 14.34 -0.10 3.63
N LEU A 147 13.18 -0.68 3.96
CA LEU A 147 12.92 -2.11 3.79
C LEU A 147 12.78 -2.47 2.30
N ILE A 148 12.11 -1.62 1.51
CA ILE A 148 12.03 -1.78 0.05
C ILE A 148 13.43 -1.70 -0.56
N LYS A 149 14.27 -0.75 -0.15
CA LYS A 149 15.67 -0.67 -0.59
C LYS A 149 16.45 -1.94 -0.28
N VAL A 150 16.26 -2.51 0.91
CA VAL A 150 16.85 -3.82 1.28
C VAL A 150 16.42 -4.92 0.31
N TYR A 151 15.12 -5.01 -0.01
CA TYR A 151 14.62 -6.01 -0.96
C TYR A 151 15.16 -5.80 -2.38
N CYS A 152 15.22 -4.57 -2.86
CA CYS A 152 15.80 -4.23 -4.17
C CYS A 152 17.29 -4.59 -4.22
N GLU A 153 18.05 -4.26 -3.18
CA GLU A 153 19.48 -4.59 -3.10
C GLU A 153 19.70 -6.11 -3.08
N ARG A 154 18.86 -6.85 -2.33
CA ARG A 154 18.87 -8.32 -2.34
C ARG A 154 18.56 -8.87 -3.72
N ALA A 155 17.54 -8.34 -4.40
CA ALA A 155 17.15 -8.78 -5.74
C ALA A 155 18.29 -8.61 -6.77
N GLN A 156 19.07 -7.52 -6.67
CA GLN A 156 20.20 -7.24 -7.56
C GLN A 156 21.45 -8.07 -7.25
N LYS A 157 21.61 -8.56 -6.00
CA LYS A 157 22.80 -9.30 -5.55
C LYS A 157 22.51 -10.80 -5.43
N ILE A 158 22.79 -11.54 -6.50
CA ILE A 158 22.49 -12.98 -6.63
C ILE A 158 23.02 -13.82 -5.46
N TRP A 159 24.22 -13.54 -4.94
CA TRP A 159 24.77 -14.28 -3.80
C TRP A 159 23.97 -14.10 -2.51
N LEU A 160 23.15 -13.05 -2.40
CA LEU A 160 22.21 -12.83 -1.28
C LEU A 160 20.86 -13.54 -1.47
N HIS A 161 20.68 -14.29 -2.56
CA HIS A 161 19.46 -15.10 -2.75
C HIS A 161 19.54 -16.40 -1.95
N LEU A 162 20.75 -16.89 -1.70
CA LEU A 162 21.00 -18.01 -0.80
C LEU A 162 20.76 -17.58 0.65
N SER A 163 19.75 -18.17 1.30
CA SER A 163 19.35 -17.79 2.67
C SER A 163 20.51 -17.84 3.65
N CYS A 164 21.36 -18.87 3.61
CA CYS A 164 22.49 -18.98 4.53
C CYS A 164 23.51 -17.84 4.43
N ILE A 165 23.69 -17.25 3.25
CA ILE A 165 24.55 -16.09 3.03
C ILE A 165 23.81 -14.83 3.47
N TYR A 166 22.54 -14.70 3.09
CA TYR A 166 21.71 -13.56 3.46
C TYR A 166 21.60 -13.42 4.98
N ASP A 167 21.32 -14.50 5.70
CA ASP A 167 21.11 -14.53 7.14
C ASP A 167 22.33 -14.06 7.94
N ARG A 168 23.52 -14.11 7.33
CA ARG A 168 24.79 -13.64 7.93
C ARG A 168 25.19 -12.23 7.47
N SER A 169 24.45 -11.63 6.55
CA SER A 169 24.77 -10.32 5.98
C SER A 169 24.37 -9.16 6.91
N SER A 170 24.96 -7.99 6.69
CA SER A 170 24.50 -6.74 7.30
C SER A 170 23.09 -6.37 6.82
N LEU A 171 22.74 -6.74 5.59
CA LEU A 171 21.45 -6.46 4.98
C LEU A 171 20.30 -7.16 5.73
N ARG A 172 20.51 -8.41 6.14
CA ARG A 172 19.59 -9.13 7.04
C ARG A 172 19.38 -8.41 8.37
N LYS A 173 20.46 -7.96 9.01
CA LYS A 173 20.37 -7.23 10.29
C LYS A 173 19.56 -5.94 10.15
N LYS A 174 19.73 -5.24 9.02
CA LYS A 174 18.93 -4.06 8.68
C LYS A 174 17.45 -4.43 8.50
N GLN A 175 17.14 -5.48 7.73
CA GLN A 175 15.77 -6.00 7.60
C GLN A 175 15.15 -6.31 8.97
N ASP A 176 15.81 -7.10 9.82
CA ASP A 176 15.28 -7.49 11.13
C ASP A 176 15.00 -6.29 12.05
N TYR A 177 15.83 -5.25 11.98
CA TYR A 177 15.62 -4.00 12.70
C TYR A 177 14.38 -3.25 12.20
N LEU A 178 14.25 -3.09 10.88
CA LEU A 178 13.13 -2.40 10.25
C LEU A 178 11.81 -3.14 10.50
N LEU A 179 11.80 -4.47 10.36
CA LEU A 179 10.65 -5.31 10.65
C LEU A 179 10.18 -5.15 12.10
N LYS A 180 11.10 -5.00 13.06
CA LYS A 180 10.73 -4.76 14.47
C LYS A 180 10.02 -3.43 14.66
N ILE A 181 10.49 -2.36 14.00
CA ILE A 181 9.85 -1.03 14.05
C ILE A 181 8.44 -1.12 13.48
N MET A 182 8.33 -1.64 12.26
CA MET A 182 7.07 -1.69 11.53
C MET A 182 6.03 -2.57 12.24
N ASN A 183 6.42 -3.77 12.67
CA ASN A 183 5.53 -4.64 13.42
C ASN A 183 5.05 -3.98 14.71
N LYS A 184 5.94 -3.33 15.48
CA LYS A 184 5.56 -2.63 16.71
C LYS A 184 4.50 -1.55 16.44
N ILE A 185 4.65 -0.77 15.37
CA ILE A 185 3.69 0.28 15.01
C ILE A 185 2.33 -0.33 14.69
N ILE A 186 2.30 -1.33 13.80
CA ILE A 186 1.07 -1.98 13.35
C ILE A 186 0.39 -2.76 14.48
N ASP A 187 1.15 -3.46 15.33
CA ASP A 187 0.66 -4.11 16.55
C ASP A 187 -0.10 -3.13 17.45
N THR A 188 0.50 -1.95 17.68
CA THR A 188 -0.10 -0.92 18.53
C THR A 188 -1.41 -0.42 17.93
N VAL A 189 -1.44 -0.22 16.60
CA VAL A 189 -2.63 0.21 15.87
C VAL A 189 -3.75 -0.83 15.93
N ILE A 190 -3.44 -2.12 15.72
CA ILE A 190 -4.43 -3.20 15.79
C ILE A 190 -5.03 -3.29 17.19
N VAL A 191 -4.21 -3.24 18.24
CA VAL A 191 -4.67 -3.28 19.64
C VAL A 191 -5.58 -2.08 19.95
N ARG A 192 -5.18 -0.87 19.52
CA ARG A 192 -5.98 0.35 19.68
C ARG A 192 -7.34 0.19 18.99
N ARG A 193 -7.34 -0.22 17.73
CA ARG A 193 -8.58 -0.35 16.94
C ARG A 193 -9.54 -1.38 17.52
N ARG A 194 -9.04 -2.54 17.95
CA ARG A 194 -9.86 -3.56 18.63
C ARG A 194 -10.50 -3.03 19.90
N SER A 195 -9.77 -2.21 20.65
CA SER A 195 -10.29 -1.60 21.87
C SER A 195 -11.43 -0.62 21.58
N ASP A 196 -11.27 0.22 20.54
CA ASP A 196 -12.31 1.15 20.12
C ASP A 196 -13.57 0.42 19.61
N LEU A 197 -13.41 -0.69 18.87
CA LEU A 197 -14.54 -1.51 18.40
C LEU A 197 -15.31 -2.18 19.55
N LYS A 198 -14.62 -2.66 20.59
CA LYS A 198 -15.28 -3.21 21.79
C LYS A 198 -16.09 -2.15 22.54
N LEU A 199 -15.55 -0.93 22.65
CA LEU A 199 -16.22 0.19 23.30
C LEU A 199 -17.47 0.60 22.51
N ASN A 200 -17.35 0.73 21.19
CA ASN A 200 -18.45 1.10 20.30
C ASN A 200 -19.52 0.00 20.20
N ASN A 201 -19.15 -1.28 20.25
CA ASN A 201 -20.13 -2.37 20.33
C ASN A 201 -20.95 -2.31 21.63
N TYR A 202 -20.33 -1.92 22.74
CA TYR A 202 -21.03 -1.70 24.02
C TYR A 202 -22.02 -0.52 23.95
N GLU A 203 -21.65 0.57 23.27
CA GLU A 203 -22.55 1.71 23.04
C GLU A 203 -23.66 1.41 22.01
N SER A 204 -23.36 0.67 20.94
CA SER A 204 -24.32 0.34 19.88
C SER A 204 -25.40 -0.69 20.27
N THR A 205 -25.22 -1.41 21.39
CA THR A 205 -26.32 -2.16 22.03
C THR A 205 -27.45 -1.26 22.56
N GLN A 206 -27.24 0.06 22.60
CA GLN A 206 -28.27 1.08 22.84
C GLN A 206 -28.22 2.14 21.73
N CYS A 207 -29.09 2.03 20.72
CA CYS A 207 -29.25 2.97 19.59
C CYS A 207 -28.10 3.00 18.56
N ASP A 208 -28.17 2.17 17.52
CA ASP A 208 -28.23 2.68 16.14
C ASP A 208 -28.31 1.53 15.13
N LYS A 209 -29.50 1.34 14.56
CA LYS A 209 -29.62 0.68 13.26
C LYS A 209 -28.90 1.57 12.25
N ALA A 210 -27.87 1.00 11.60
CA ALA A 210 -27.02 1.63 10.61
C ALA A 210 -27.78 2.57 9.66
N LYS A 211 -27.56 3.88 9.81
CA LYS A 211 -28.00 4.86 8.81
C LYS A 211 -27.20 4.64 7.51
N PRO A 212 -27.84 4.53 6.34
CA PRO A 212 -27.14 4.48 5.06
C PRO A 212 -26.34 5.78 4.85
N GLY A 213 -25.06 5.66 4.45
CA GLY A 213 -24.16 6.80 4.20
C GLY A 213 -23.17 7.15 5.32
N LYS A 214 -23.14 6.42 6.44
CA LYS A 214 -22.13 6.62 7.49
C LYS A 214 -20.75 6.12 7.02
N PHE A 215 -19.70 6.89 7.30
CA PHE A 215 -18.29 6.51 7.08
C PHE A 215 -18.00 5.11 7.64
N LYS A 216 -17.45 4.23 6.80
CA LYS A 216 -17.11 2.85 7.17
C LYS A 216 -15.71 2.51 6.70
N PRO A 217 -14.73 2.40 7.61
CA PRO A 217 -13.37 1.98 7.28
C PRO A 217 -13.32 0.61 6.59
N ALA A 218 -12.30 0.39 5.76
CA ALA A 218 -12.10 -0.90 5.09
C ALA A 218 -11.99 -2.07 6.09
N LEU A 219 -11.27 -1.88 7.19
CA LEU A 219 -11.13 -2.89 8.24
C LEU A 219 -12.47 -3.27 8.88
N ASP A 220 -13.38 -2.32 9.08
CA ASP A 220 -14.69 -2.62 9.67
C ASP A 220 -15.54 -3.49 8.74
N GLN A 221 -15.44 -3.27 7.44
CA GLN A 221 -16.10 -4.13 6.43
C GLN A 221 -15.54 -5.56 6.49
N ILE A 222 -14.23 -5.68 6.66
CA ILE A 222 -13.54 -6.98 6.73
C ILE A 222 -13.93 -7.70 8.02
N LEU A 223 -13.93 -7.02 9.16
CA LEU A 223 -14.32 -7.60 10.44
C LEU A 223 -15.79 -8.04 10.44
N GLN A 224 -16.69 -7.25 9.82
CA GLN A 224 -18.08 -7.66 9.66
C GLN A 224 -18.20 -8.97 8.87
N LEU A 225 -17.43 -9.14 7.78
CA LEU A 225 -17.41 -10.40 7.03
C LEU A 225 -16.87 -11.56 7.85
N VAL A 226 -15.82 -11.33 8.65
CA VAL A 226 -15.23 -12.33 9.55
C VAL A 226 -16.27 -12.83 10.55
N ASP A 227 -17.04 -11.93 11.15
CA ASP A 227 -18.08 -12.27 12.11
C ASP A 227 -19.26 -13.03 11.47
N GLU A 228 -19.66 -12.66 10.25
CA GLU A 228 -20.80 -13.27 9.54
C GLU A 228 -20.50 -14.63 8.91
N HIS A 229 -19.27 -14.83 8.43
CA HIS A 229 -18.90 -16.00 7.63
C HIS A 229 -17.73 -16.81 8.21
N HIS A 230 -17.18 -16.41 9.35
CA HIS A 230 -15.98 -17.01 9.95
C HIS A 230 -14.81 -17.12 8.97
N VAL A 231 -14.62 -16.05 8.19
CA VAL A 231 -13.54 -15.94 7.20
C VAL A 231 -12.38 -15.14 7.78
N PHE A 232 -11.16 -15.60 7.56
CA PHE A 232 -9.90 -15.05 8.12
C PHE A 232 -9.66 -15.25 9.61
N SER A 233 -8.42 -15.60 9.92
CA SER A 233 -7.82 -15.54 11.24
C SER A 233 -7.33 -14.12 11.57
N ASP A 234 -7.07 -13.88 12.86
CA ASP A 234 -6.45 -12.66 13.34
C ASP A 234 -5.12 -12.33 12.64
N GLU A 235 -4.35 -13.38 12.33
CA GLU A 235 -3.09 -13.25 11.59
C GLU A 235 -3.35 -12.80 10.16
N GLU A 236 -4.26 -13.46 9.42
CA GLU A 236 -4.59 -13.06 8.05
C GLU A 236 -5.13 -11.63 7.94
N ILE A 237 -5.95 -11.20 8.91
CA ILE A 237 -6.41 -9.80 8.98
C ILE A 237 -5.22 -8.86 9.09
N ARG A 238 -4.27 -9.14 10.00
CA ARG A 238 -3.06 -8.34 10.16
C ARG A 238 -2.27 -8.25 8.85
N GLU A 239 -2.04 -9.38 8.18
CA GLU A 239 -1.26 -9.43 6.93
C GLU A 239 -1.86 -8.56 5.82
N HIS A 240 -3.19 -8.50 5.74
CA HIS A 240 -3.88 -7.62 4.79
C HIS A 240 -3.80 -6.16 5.20
N LEU A 241 -3.85 -5.85 6.50
CA LEU A 241 -3.66 -4.48 6.99
C LEU A 241 -2.26 -3.94 6.71
N ASP A 242 -1.22 -4.74 6.97
CA ASP A 242 0.17 -4.43 6.60
C ASP A 242 0.26 -4.10 5.11
N THR A 243 -0.39 -4.92 4.28
CA THR A 243 -0.44 -4.73 2.83
C THR A 243 -1.14 -3.43 2.44
N PHE A 244 -2.31 -3.12 3.02
CA PHE A 244 -3.09 -1.94 2.65
C PHE A 244 -2.39 -0.63 3.02
N VAL A 245 -1.83 -0.55 4.24
CA VAL A 245 -1.15 0.68 4.68
C VAL A 245 0.07 0.94 3.81
N ALA A 246 0.94 -0.06 3.66
CA ALA A 246 2.16 0.04 2.86
C ALA A 246 1.86 0.41 1.40
N ALA A 247 0.96 -0.32 0.75
CA ALA A 247 0.67 -0.11 -0.67
C ALA A 247 -0.01 1.24 -0.91
N ALA A 248 -0.95 1.65 -0.06
CA ALA A 248 -1.72 2.86 -0.29
C ALA A 248 -0.90 4.13 -0.05
N TYR A 249 -0.06 4.19 0.98
CA TYR A 249 0.70 5.42 1.24
C TYR A 249 1.83 5.60 0.22
N ASP A 250 2.63 4.56 -0.04
CA ASP A 250 3.87 4.67 -0.82
C ASP A 250 3.53 5.04 -2.28
N THR A 251 2.58 4.32 -2.88
CA THR A 251 2.17 4.58 -4.27
C THR A 251 1.45 5.92 -4.45
N THR A 252 0.55 6.28 -3.53
CA THR A 252 -0.23 7.52 -3.65
C THR A 252 0.66 8.74 -3.41
N SER A 253 1.54 8.70 -2.39
CA SER A 253 2.45 9.82 -2.12
C SER A 253 3.43 10.03 -3.28
N GLY A 254 4.00 8.95 -3.82
CA GLY A 254 4.83 9.00 -5.03
C GLY A 254 4.07 9.57 -6.24
N THR A 255 2.85 9.09 -6.49
CA THR A 255 2.01 9.59 -7.58
C THR A 255 1.73 11.08 -7.44
N LEU A 256 1.35 11.54 -6.24
CA LEU A 256 1.09 12.96 -6.00
C LEU A 256 2.33 13.84 -6.21
N ILE A 257 3.53 13.36 -5.85
CA ILE A 257 4.79 14.06 -6.15
C ILE A 257 4.93 14.26 -7.67
N TYR A 258 4.76 13.20 -8.46
CA TYR A 258 4.86 13.29 -9.92
C TYR A 258 3.75 14.15 -10.53
N VAL A 259 2.53 14.09 -10.00
CA VAL A 259 1.40 14.93 -10.43
C VAL A 259 1.73 16.40 -10.20
N LEU A 260 2.20 16.78 -8.99
CA LEU A 260 2.57 18.16 -8.69
C LEU A 260 3.74 18.63 -9.56
N LEU A 261 4.73 17.77 -9.81
CA LEU A 261 5.86 18.08 -10.69
C LEU A 261 5.39 18.30 -12.14
N ALA A 262 4.51 17.44 -12.65
CA ALA A 262 3.96 17.55 -13.99
C ALA A 262 3.12 18.82 -14.15
N ILE A 263 2.22 19.11 -13.21
CA ILE A 263 1.38 20.32 -13.21
C ILE A 263 2.27 21.58 -13.13
N GLY A 264 3.22 21.62 -12.20
CA GLY A 264 4.11 22.77 -12.02
C GLY A 264 5.06 23.02 -13.20
N SER A 265 5.32 22.00 -14.03
CA SER A 265 6.14 22.12 -15.24
C SER A 265 5.36 22.56 -16.48
N HIS A 266 4.02 22.56 -16.42
CA HIS A 266 3.14 22.85 -17.56
C HIS A 266 2.06 23.88 -17.15
N PRO A 267 2.37 25.19 -17.16
CA PRO A 267 1.46 26.23 -16.70
C PRO A 267 0.09 26.23 -17.40
N GLU A 268 0.05 25.89 -18.69
CA GLU A 268 -1.16 25.76 -19.49
C GLU A 268 -2.08 24.63 -19.01
N ILE A 269 -1.50 23.55 -18.48
CA ILE A 269 -2.25 22.44 -17.87
C ILE A 269 -2.74 22.86 -16.49
N GLN A 270 -1.90 23.52 -15.70
CA GLN A 270 -2.30 24.06 -14.40
C GLN A 270 -3.49 25.02 -14.52
N GLU A 271 -3.49 25.92 -15.51
CA GLU A 271 -4.61 26.85 -15.74
C GLU A 271 -5.89 26.13 -16.17
N LYS A 272 -5.80 25.06 -16.96
CA LYS A 272 -6.95 24.24 -17.33
C LYS A 272 -7.57 23.54 -16.13
N ILE A 273 -6.74 22.93 -15.27
CA ILE A 273 -7.20 22.26 -14.04
C ILE A 273 -7.92 23.25 -13.12
N LEU A 274 -7.44 24.49 -13.02
CA LEU A 274 -8.07 25.52 -12.19
C LEU A 274 -9.46 25.96 -12.70
N LYS A 275 -9.72 25.81 -14.01
CA LYS A 275 -10.99 26.22 -14.64
C LYS A 275 -12.07 25.15 -14.61
N GLU A 276 -11.70 23.88 -14.42
CA GLU A 276 -12.61 22.74 -14.29
C GLU A 276 -13.38 22.77 -12.96
#